data_AF-A0A0G0GMA5-F1
#
_entry.id   AF-A0A0G0GMA5-F1
#
_cell.length_a   1.000
_cell.length_b   1.000
_cell.length_c   1.000
_cell.angle_alpha   90.00
_cell.angle_beta   90.00
_cell.angle_gamma   90.00
#
_symmetry.space_group_name_H-M   'P 1'
#
loop_
_entity.id
_entity.type
_entity.pdbx_description
1 polymer ?
#
loop_
_entity_poly.entity_id
_entity_poly.type
_entity_poly.pdbx_seq_one_letter_code
_entity_poly.pdbx_strand_id
1 'polypeptide(L)'
;MAKDVKLSREKWDAEYKKTVDKDKARSLKKNFKNIYLSSTMSYIEKLFDSYKNKKYLEIGCGPFFIGQEIATKGAFVVGIDYSMNALE
;
A
#
# COMPACT_ATOMS: atom_id res chain seq x y z
N MET A 1 19.02 11.43 -11.85
CA MET A 1 17.69 11.45 -11.21
C MET A 1 17.38 12.90 -10.84
N ALA A 2 16.20 13.40 -11.18
CA ALA A 2 15.83 14.79 -10.86
C ALA A 2 15.88 15.04 -9.34
N LYS A 3 16.29 16.24 -8.94
CA LYS A 3 16.49 16.60 -7.52
C LYS A 3 15.22 16.38 -6.68
N ASP A 4 14.06 16.67 -7.26
CA ASP A 4 12.77 16.51 -6.59
C ASP A 4 12.41 15.04 -6.36
N VAL A 5 12.71 14.17 -7.34
CA VAL A 5 12.50 12.72 -7.22
C VAL A 5 13.33 12.15 -6.07
N LYS A 6 14.59 12.58 -5.95
CA LYS A 6 15.46 12.16 -4.84
C LYS A 6 14.89 12.60 -3.49
N LEU A 7 14.43 13.85 -3.38
CA LEU A 7 13.85 14.39 -2.16
C LEU A 7 12.55 13.67 -1.77
N SER A 8 11.69 13.37 -2.75
CA SER A 8 10.48 12.57 -2.53
C SER A 8 10.82 11.17 -2.03
N ARG A 9 11.85 10.51 -2.60
CA ARG A 9 12.29 9.19 -2.13
C ARG A 9 12.70 9.23 -0.67
N GLU A 10 13.61 10.14 -0.32
CA GLU A 10 14.18 10.22 1.02
C GLU A 10 13.12 10.51 2.07
N LYS A 11 12.13 11.34 1.73
CA LYS A 11 10.97 11.61 2.59
C LYS A 11 10.15 10.34 2.84
N TRP A 12 9.81 9.60 1.79
CA TRP A 12 9.00 8.38 1.92
C TRP A 12 9.77 7.24 2.57
N ASP A 13 11.05 7.07 2.26
CA ASP A 13 11.94 6.14 2.95
C ASP A 13 11.95 6.43 4.45
N ALA A 14 12.07 7.69 4.86
CA ALA A 14 12.05 8.06 6.28
C ALA A 14 10.69 7.76 6.94
N GLU A 15 9.58 7.95 6.23
CA GLU A 15 8.25 7.65 6.74
C GLU A 15 8.02 6.14 6.90
N TYR A 16 8.37 5.36 5.88
CA TYR A 16 8.22 3.90 5.87
C TYR A 16 9.31 3.18 6.66
N LYS A 17 10.42 3.82 7.03
CA LYS A 17 11.39 3.22 7.97
C LYS A 17 10.74 2.82 9.29
N LYS A 18 9.65 3.50 9.68
CA LYS A 18 8.86 3.17 10.87
C LYS A 18 8.09 1.84 10.74
N THR A 19 7.87 1.34 9.52
CA THR A 19 7.16 0.08 9.25
C THR A 19 8.08 -1.14 9.26
N VAL A 20 9.40 -0.96 9.32
CA VAL A 20 10.36 -2.06 9.45
C VAL A 20 10.26 -2.74 10.82
N ASP A 21 9.83 -1.99 11.84
CA ASP A 21 9.52 -2.51 13.17
C ASP A 21 8.13 -3.16 13.16
N LYS A 22 8.05 -4.48 13.41
CA LYS A 22 6.81 -5.28 13.30
C LYS A 22 5.68 -4.75 14.19
N ASP A 23 5.98 -4.24 15.38
CA ASP A 23 4.96 -3.74 16.28
C ASP A 23 4.40 -2.40 15.79
N LYS A 24 5.28 -1.55 15.24
CA LYS A 24 4.88 -0.29 14.58
C LYS A 24 4.16 -0.53 13.26
N ALA A 25 4.56 -1.54 12.49
CA ALA A 25 3.86 -1.95 11.26
C ALA A 25 2.43 -2.39 11.56
N ARG A 26 2.24 -3.19 12.61
CA ARG A 26 0.91 -3.62 13.06
C ARG A 26 0.08 -2.43 13.53
N SER A 27 0.68 -1.52 14.29
CA SER A 27 0.02 -0.28 14.72
C SER A 27 -0.36 0.60 13.53
N LEU A 28 0.54 0.78 12.56
CA LEU A 28 0.29 1.56 11.35
C LEU A 28 -0.81 0.93 10.50
N LYS A 29 -0.78 -0.40 10.31
CA LYS A 29 -1.86 -1.12 9.62
C LYS A 29 -3.18 -0.90 10.36
N LYS A 30 -3.23 -1.02 11.69
CA LYS A 30 -4.44 -0.77 12.48
C LYS A 30 -4.94 0.66 12.31
N ASN A 31 -4.06 1.65 12.38
CA ASN A 31 -4.41 3.07 12.19
C ASN A 31 -4.91 3.33 10.77
N PHE A 32 -4.21 2.82 9.76
CA PHE A 32 -4.62 2.92 8.36
C PHE A 32 -5.97 2.25 8.13
N LYS A 33 -6.19 1.06 8.71
CA LYS A 33 -7.47 0.35 8.67
C LYS A 33 -8.61 1.19 9.22
N ASN A 34 -8.39 1.76 10.40
CA ASN A 34 -9.41 2.53 11.11
C ASN A 34 -9.75 3.86 10.42
N ILE A 35 -8.78 4.51 9.80
CA ILE A 35 -8.96 5.87 9.25
C ILE A 35 -9.30 5.84 7.75
N TYR A 36 -8.63 5.00 6.97
CA TYR A 36 -8.63 5.11 5.50
C TYR A 36 -9.11 3.86 4.77
N LEU A 37 -8.83 2.65 5.29
CA LEU A 37 -9.06 1.44 4.51
C LEU A 37 -10.54 1.23 4.20
N SER A 38 -11.42 1.37 5.18
CA SER A 38 -12.86 1.08 5.00
C SER A 38 -13.50 1.96 3.93
N SER A 39 -13.23 3.26 3.95
CA SER A 39 -13.75 4.19 2.93
C SER A 39 -13.12 3.94 1.56
N THR A 40 -11.81 3.67 1.52
CA THR A 40 -11.09 3.35 0.28
C THR A 40 -11.62 2.07 -0.37
N MET A 41 -11.74 0.99 0.40
CA MET A 41 -12.28 -0.28 -0.09
C MET A 41 -13.74 -0.16 -0.51
N SER A 42 -14.57 0.59 0.23
CA SER A 42 -15.96 0.83 -0.15
C SER A 42 -16.09 1.53 -1.51
N TYR A 43 -15.16 2.44 -1.83
CA TYR A 43 -15.10 3.06 -3.15
C TYR A 43 -14.65 2.07 -4.22
N ILE A 44 -13.53 1.35 -4.00
CA ILE A 44 -12.97 0.40 -4.97
C ILE A 44 -13.96 -0.74 -5.27
N GLU A 45 -14.67 -1.24 -4.26
CA GLU A 45 -15.68 -2.30 -4.41
C GLU A 45 -16.89 -1.89 -5.24
N LYS A 46 -17.14 -0.59 -5.43
CA LYS A 46 -18.18 -0.11 -6.37
C LYS A 46 -17.70 -0.09 -7.81
N LEU A 47 -16.39 -0.14 -8.06
CA LEU A 47 -15.81 -0.08 -9.39
C LEU A 47 -15.67 -1.45 -10.05
N PHE A 48 -15.66 -2.53 -9.26
CA PHE A 48 -15.39 -3.87 -9.75
C PHE A 48 -16.39 -4.87 -9.22
N ASP A 49 -17.10 -5.54 -10.12
CA ASP A 49 -18.07 -6.59 -9.77
C ASP A 49 -17.41 -7.84 -9.16
N SER A 50 -16.14 -8.10 -9.52
CA SER A 50 -15.36 -9.22 -8.99
C SER A 50 -13.86 -9.00 -9.12
N TYR A 51 -13.13 -9.45 -8.10
CA TYR A 51 -11.66 -9.44 -8.02
C TYR A 51 -11.03 -10.78 -8.42
N LYS A 52 -11.82 -11.85 -8.46
CA LYS A 52 -11.33 -13.22 -8.62
C LYS A 52 -10.65 -13.39 -9.97
N ASN A 53 -9.44 -13.96 -9.96
CA ASN A 53 -8.62 -14.22 -11.16
C ASN A 53 -8.30 -12.95 -11.97
N LYS A 54 -8.33 -11.76 -11.36
CA LYS A 54 -7.94 -10.49 -11.98
C LYS A 54 -6.53 -10.10 -11.57
N LYS A 55 -5.88 -9.27 -12.39
CA LYS A 55 -4.54 -8.72 -12.14
C LYS A 55 -4.64 -7.22 -11.91
N TYR A 56 -4.02 -6.73 -10.84
CA TYR A 56 -3.98 -5.31 -10.51
C TYR A 56 -2.54 -4.85 -10.28
N LEU A 57 -2.30 -3.57 -10.57
CA LEU A 57 -1.05 -2.88 -10.29
C LEU A 57 -1.35 -1.72 -9.33
N GLU A 58 -0.70 -1.70 -8.18
CA GLU A 58 -0.76 -0.61 -7.20
C GLU A 58 0.50 0.24 -7.34
N ILE A 59 0.35 1.48 -7.81
CA ILE A 59 1.47 2.42 -8.02
C ILE A 59 1.59 3.34 -6.81
N GLY A 60 2.76 3.36 -6.17
CA GLY A 60 2.96 4.04 -4.89
C GLY A 60 2.29 3.23 -3.77
N CYS A 61 2.60 1.94 -3.71
CA CYS A 61 1.87 1.01 -2.85
C CYS A 61 2.17 1.14 -1.36
N GLY A 62 3.23 1.85 -0.98
CA GLY A 62 3.71 1.90 0.40
C GLY A 62 3.80 0.48 0.99
N PRO A 63 3.33 0.27 2.23
CA PRO A 63 3.29 -1.05 2.88
C PRO A 63 2.28 -2.06 2.29
N PHE A 64 1.70 -1.77 1.13
CA PHE A 64 0.83 -2.67 0.36
C PHE A 64 -0.49 -3.06 1.07
N PHE A 65 -1.07 -2.16 1.87
CA PHE A 65 -2.27 -2.49 2.65
C PHE A 65 -3.51 -2.69 1.79
N ILE A 66 -3.71 -1.90 0.72
CA ILE A 66 -4.86 -2.03 -0.17
C ILE A 66 -4.70 -3.29 -1.03
N GLY A 67 -3.53 -3.48 -1.63
CA GLY A 67 -3.22 -4.68 -2.41
C GLY A 67 -3.38 -5.98 -1.63
N GLN A 68 -3.01 -6.01 -0.33
CA GLN A 68 -3.27 -7.15 0.55
C GLN A 68 -4.76 -7.46 0.67
N GLU A 69 -5.62 -6.46 0.88
CA GLU A 69 -7.07 -6.66 1.03
C GLU A 69 -7.70 -7.11 -0.30
N ILE A 70 -7.32 -6.52 -1.42
CA ILE A 70 -7.77 -6.95 -2.75
C ILE A 70 -7.32 -8.39 -3.04
N ALA A 71 -6.09 -8.77 -2.67
CA ALA A 71 -5.57 -10.12 -2.87
C ALA A 71 -6.38 -11.18 -2.09
N THR A 72 -6.86 -10.86 -0.88
CA THR A 72 -7.73 -11.79 -0.12
C THR A 72 -9.04 -12.13 -0.84
N LYS A 73 -9.46 -11.32 -1.81
CA LYS A 73 -10.65 -11.53 -2.65
C LYS A 73 -10.36 -12.35 -3.91
N GLY A 74 -9.17 -12.97 -4.01
CA GLY A 74 -8.78 -13.87 -5.10
C GLY A 74 -8.15 -13.15 -6.30
N ALA A 75 -7.66 -11.93 -6.11
CA ALA A 75 -6.90 -11.20 -7.11
C ALA A 75 -5.39 -11.49 -7.01
N PHE A 76 -4.70 -11.30 -8.13
CA PHE A 76 -3.25 -11.14 -8.17
C PHE A 76 -2.92 -9.65 -8.20
N VAL A 77 -2.19 -9.15 -7.21
CA VAL A 77 -1.85 -7.73 -7.10
C VAL A 77 -0.34 -7.58 -7.06
N VAL A 78 0.20 -6.68 -7.90
CA VAL A 78 1.60 -6.27 -7.86
C VAL A 78 1.65 -4.86 -7.31
N GLY A 79 2.41 -4.67 -6.23
CA GLY A 79 2.75 -3.34 -5.71
C GLY A 79 4.06 -2.86 -6.30
N ILE A 80 4.10 -1.60 -6.70
CA ILE A 80 5.35 -0.90 -6.96
C ILE A 80 5.43 0.32 -6.05
N ASP A 81 6.55 0.45 -5.35
CA ASP A 81 6.88 1.66 -4.62
C ASP A 81 8.30 2.08 -4.95
N TYR A 82 8.55 3.37 -4.78
CA TYR A 82 9.84 3.96 -5.01
C TYR A 82 10.72 3.92 -3.75
N SER A 83 10.11 3.78 -2.59
CA SER A 83 10.77 3.56 -1.30
C SER A 83 11.12 2.08 -1.12
N MET A 84 12.37 1.80 -0.79
CA MET A 84 12.77 0.42 -0.47
C MET A 84 12.18 -0.04 0.87
N ASN A 85 12.09 0.86 1.86
CA ASN A 85 11.51 0.55 3.16
C ASN A 85 10.02 0.22 3.11
N ALA A 86 9.33 0.58 2.02
CA ALA A 86 7.94 0.19 1.77
C ALA A 86 7.80 -1.26 1.28
N LEU A 87 8.86 -1.79 0.65
CA LEU A 87 8.88 -3.10 -0.02
C LEU A 87 9.62 -4.20 0.80
N GLU A 88 10.27 -3.82 1.90
CA GLU A 88 10.97 -4.70 2.85
C GLU A 88 10.05 -5.19 3.98
#